data_AF-D3ARK1-F1
#
_entry.id   AF-D3ARK1-F1
#
_cell.length_a   1.000
_cell.length_b   1.000
_cell.length_c   1.000
_cell.angle_alpha   90.00
_cell.angle_beta   90.00
_cell.angle_gamma   90.00
#
_symmetry.space_group_name_H-M   'P 1'
#
loop_
_entity.id
_entity.type
_entity.pdbx_description
1 polymer ?
#
loop_
_entity_poly.entity_id
_entity_poly.type
_entity_poly.pdbx_seq_one_letter_code
_entity_poly.pdbx_strand_id
1 'polypeptide(L)'
;YLNVNFYRYFIGREDQSVNEEVMIGRIDQQIRVTKLMLGYCDVTKLKKRKLRHYMVRYLEIMMTVSSILAIKSGTEENMEKKKELWQYLRKLNLALYLRLRWGFLGQGTNLPGKSGRKFSIAGYKITQKFFGFN
;
A
#
# COMPACT_ATOMS: atom_id res chain seq x y z
N TYR A 1 -1.91 9.20 44.96
CA TYR A 1 -2.13 9.14 43.49
C TYR A 1 -1.25 10.18 42.82
N LEU A 2 -0.38 9.77 41.88
CA LEU A 2 0.53 10.68 41.17
C LEU A 2 -0.09 11.05 39.81
N ASN A 3 -0.35 12.34 39.58
CA ASN A 3 -0.98 12.85 38.34
C ASN A 3 0.08 13.04 37.24
N VAL A 4 0.61 11.95 36.71
CA VAL A 4 1.59 11.97 35.61
C VAL A 4 1.20 10.98 34.52
N ASN A 5 1.41 11.40 33.28
CA ASN A 5 1.06 10.63 32.10
C ASN A 5 2.19 9.60 31.82
N PHE A 6 1.99 8.35 32.22
CA PHE A 6 3.00 7.27 32.04
C PHE A 6 3.14 6.81 30.58
N TYR A 7 2.27 7.26 29.67
CA TYR A 7 2.34 6.92 28.25
C TYR A 7 3.27 7.86 27.48
N ARG A 8 4.58 7.64 27.57
CA ARG A 8 5.56 8.19 26.62
C ARG A 8 5.72 7.24 25.44
N TYR A 9 4.89 7.41 24.42
CA TYR A 9 5.02 6.70 23.14
C TYR A 9 6.15 7.36 22.33
N PHE A 10 7.33 6.75 22.31
CA PHE A 10 8.41 7.19 21.43
C PHE A 10 8.12 6.67 20.02
N ILE A 11 7.72 7.56 19.10
CA ILE A 11 7.54 7.23 17.68
C ILE A 11 8.93 7.16 17.03
N GLY A 12 9.25 6.05 16.35
CA GLY A 12 10.54 5.84 15.68
C GLY A 12 11.56 4.95 16.40
N ARG A 13 11.13 3.97 17.22
CA ARG A 13 12.05 2.92 17.72
C ARG A 13 12.31 1.89 16.62
N GLU A 14 13.53 1.35 16.57
CA GLU A 14 13.95 0.38 15.54
C GLU A 14 13.04 -0.86 15.48
N ASP A 15 12.57 -1.36 16.62
CA ASP A 15 11.68 -2.53 16.70
C ASP A 15 10.20 -2.26 16.36
N GLN A 16 9.84 -1.03 15.97
CA GLN A 16 8.45 -0.73 15.65
C GLN A 16 7.99 -1.47 14.41
N SER A 17 6.77 -2.00 14.47
CA SER A 17 6.13 -2.68 13.34
C SER A 17 5.90 -1.79 12.11
N VAL A 18 6.03 -0.47 12.27
CA VAL A 18 5.92 0.53 11.21
C VAL A 18 7.28 0.99 10.68
N ASN A 19 8.39 0.46 11.22
CA ASN A 19 9.72 0.66 10.65
C ASN A 19 9.76 0.03 9.25
N GLU A 20 10.29 0.76 8.28
CA GLU A 20 10.41 0.35 6.89
C GLU A 20 11.08 -1.01 6.72
N GLU A 21 12.19 -1.28 7.41
CA GLU A 21 12.92 -2.55 7.28
C GLU A 21 12.07 -3.73 7.77
N VAL A 22 11.38 -3.55 8.89
CA VAL A 22 10.44 -4.54 9.45
C VAL A 22 9.25 -4.77 8.51
N MET A 23 8.74 -3.70 7.90
CA MET A 23 7.64 -3.79 6.93
C MET A 23 8.06 -4.51 5.65
N ILE A 24 9.28 -4.26 5.14
CA ILE A 24 9.84 -4.98 3.99
C ILE A 24 10.01 -6.47 4.32
N GLY A 25 10.55 -6.80 5.50
CA GLY A 25 10.67 -8.19 5.97
C GLY A 25 9.32 -8.92 6.11
N ARG A 26 8.21 -8.18 6.21
CA ARG A 26 6.83 -8.71 6.32
C ARG A 26 5.99 -8.53 5.05
N ILE A 27 6.62 -8.24 3.91
CA ILE A 27 5.91 -7.96 2.65
C ILE A 27 4.96 -9.09 2.24
N ASP A 28 5.31 -10.36 2.52
CA ASP A 28 4.46 -11.51 2.20
C ASP A 28 3.13 -11.48 2.97
N GLN A 29 3.16 -11.03 4.23
CA GLN A 29 1.96 -10.86 5.03
C GLN A 29 1.08 -9.75 4.46
N GLN A 30 1.70 -8.61 4.10
CA GLN A 30 1.01 -7.48 3.49
C GLN A 30 0.31 -7.89 2.19
N ILE A 31 1.00 -8.65 1.33
CA ILE A 31 0.45 -9.14 0.05
C ILE A 31 -0.67 -10.15 0.30
N ARG A 32 -0.51 -11.08 1.25
CA ARG A 32 -1.54 -12.05 1.61
C ARG A 32 -2.82 -11.36 2.08
N VAL A 33 -2.72 -10.41 3.01
CA VAL A 33 -3.87 -9.65 3.51
C VAL A 33 -4.52 -8.84 2.38
N THR A 34 -3.72 -8.24 1.50
CA THR A 34 -4.25 -7.52 0.33
C THR A 34 -5.03 -8.43 -0.61
N LYS A 35 -4.51 -9.63 -0.93
CA LYS A 35 -5.22 -10.62 -1.77
C LYS A 35 -6.53 -11.07 -1.13
N LEU A 36 -6.56 -11.28 0.18
CA LEU A 36 -7.77 -11.63 0.93
C LEU A 36 -8.80 -10.50 0.86
N MET A 37 -8.40 -9.24 1.10
CA MET A 37 -9.30 -8.09 1.04
C MET A 37 -9.89 -7.89 -0.36
N LEU A 38 -9.11 -8.13 -1.41
CA LEU A 38 -9.58 -8.12 -2.79
C LEU A 38 -10.62 -9.20 -3.07
N GLY A 39 -10.43 -10.41 -2.52
CA GLY A 39 -11.33 -11.54 -2.73
C GLY A 39 -12.61 -11.51 -1.88
N TYR A 40 -12.58 -10.85 -0.72
CA TYR A 40 -13.69 -10.89 0.25
C TYR A 40 -14.93 -10.11 -0.20
N CYS A 41 -14.74 -8.96 -0.85
CA CYS A 41 -15.85 -8.09 -1.25
C CYS A 41 -15.61 -7.49 -2.63
N ASP A 42 -16.54 -7.74 -3.56
CA ASP A 42 -16.58 -7.01 -4.83
C ASP A 42 -17.10 -5.59 -4.59
N VAL A 43 -16.18 -4.69 -4.28
CA VAL A 43 -16.48 -3.28 -3.97
C VAL A 43 -17.19 -2.57 -5.13
N THR A 44 -17.08 -3.07 -6.37
CA THR A 44 -17.73 -2.45 -7.54
C THR A 44 -19.24 -2.58 -7.51
N LYS A 45 -19.76 -3.63 -6.84
CA LYS A 45 -21.18 -3.93 -6.70
C LYS A 45 -21.86 -3.23 -5.52
N LEU A 46 -21.11 -2.51 -4.68
CA LEU A 46 -21.65 -1.80 -3.52
C LEU A 46 -22.59 -0.67 -3.97
N LYS A 47 -23.88 -0.73 -3.57
CA LYS A 47 -24.90 0.27 -3.95
C LYS A 47 -24.59 1.67 -3.40
N LYS A 48 -24.26 1.78 -2.11
CA LYS A 48 -23.98 3.06 -1.42
C LYS A 48 -22.70 3.70 -1.97
N ARG A 49 -22.82 4.85 -2.64
CA ARG A 49 -21.70 5.56 -3.31
C ARG A 49 -20.56 5.94 -2.36
N LYS A 50 -20.89 6.48 -1.17
CA LYS A 50 -19.88 6.86 -0.16
C LYS A 50 -19.09 5.66 0.35
N LEU A 51 -19.77 4.56 0.66
CA LEU A 51 -19.12 3.31 1.08
C LEU A 51 -18.24 2.72 -0.02
N ARG A 52 -18.76 2.67 -1.27
CA ARG A 52 -17.98 2.22 -2.43
C ARG A 52 -16.72 3.05 -2.63
N HIS A 53 -16.82 4.37 -2.50
CA HIS A 53 -15.66 5.25 -2.61
C HIS A 53 -14.62 4.94 -1.52
N TYR A 54 -15.07 4.84 -0.27
CA TYR A 54 -14.20 4.51 0.87
C TYR A 54 -13.47 3.18 0.67
N MET A 55 -14.20 2.12 0.33
CA MET A 55 -13.62 0.78 0.16
C MET A 55 -12.62 0.73 -1.00
N VAL A 56 -12.91 1.42 -2.11
CA VAL A 56 -11.97 1.52 -3.23
C VAL A 56 -10.70 2.27 -2.82
N ARG A 57 -10.81 3.36 -2.06
CA ARG A 57 -9.64 4.09 -1.54
C ARG A 57 -8.81 3.25 -0.58
N TYR A 58 -9.46 2.45 0.27
CA TYR A 58 -8.78 1.53 1.17
C TYR A 58 -7.95 0.48 0.40
N LEU A 59 -8.55 -0.14 -0.63
CA LEU A 59 -7.83 -1.06 -1.51
C LEU A 59 -6.71 -0.36 -2.29
N GLU A 60 -6.92 0.88 -2.73
CA GLU A 60 -5.88 1.70 -3.37
C GLU A 60 -4.67 1.87 -2.45
N ILE A 61 -4.89 2.22 -1.18
CA ILE A 61 -3.82 2.36 -0.17
C ILE A 61 -3.08 1.03 0.03
N MET A 62 -3.79 -0.09 0.21
CA MET A 62 -3.16 -1.39 0.41
C MET A 62 -2.30 -1.82 -0.79
N MET A 63 -2.81 -1.61 -2.01
CA MET A 63 -2.08 -1.89 -3.25
C MET A 63 -0.84 -1.00 -3.39
N THR A 64 -0.96 0.28 -3.03
CA THR A 64 0.14 1.25 -3.05
C THR A 64 1.23 0.90 -2.05
N VAL A 65 0.87 0.64 -0.78
CA VAL A 65 1.83 0.25 0.26
C VAL A 65 2.59 -1.01 -0.15
N SER A 66 1.87 -2.05 -0.59
CA SER A 66 2.49 -3.29 -1.09
C SER A 66 3.47 -3.02 -2.24
N SER A 67 3.10 -2.14 -3.17
CA SER A 67 3.94 -1.77 -4.30
C SER A 67 5.18 -0.95 -3.91
N ILE A 68 5.04 -0.06 -2.93
CA ILE A 68 6.15 0.76 -2.41
C ILE A 68 7.14 -0.13 -1.67
N LEU A 69 6.67 -0.98 -0.74
CA LEU A 69 7.54 -1.91 0.00
C LEU A 69 8.33 -2.82 -0.96
N ALA A 70 7.66 -3.34 -1.98
CA ALA A 70 8.32 -4.13 -3.02
C ALA A 70 9.44 -3.35 -3.73
N ILE A 71 9.16 -2.11 -4.15
CA ILE A 71 10.15 -1.25 -4.81
C ILE A 71 11.32 -0.93 -3.88
N LYS A 72 11.05 -0.58 -2.62
CA LYS A 72 12.08 -0.16 -1.66
C LYS A 72 12.96 -1.32 -1.23
N SER A 73 12.45 -2.56 -1.24
CA SER A 73 13.26 -3.74 -0.96
C SER A 73 14.45 -3.92 -1.93
N GLY A 74 14.39 -3.35 -3.14
CA GLY A 74 15.47 -3.44 -4.14
C GLY A 74 15.68 -4.82 -4.78
N THR A 75 15.03 -5.87 -4.26
CA THR A 75 15.16 -7.26 -4.74
C THR A 75 14.24 -7.56 -5.94
N GLU A 76 14.70 -8.44 -6.84
CA GLU A 76 13.90 -8.91 -7.98
C GLU A 76 12.69 -9.74 -7.52
N GLU A 77 12.87 -10.54 -6.46
CA GLU A 77 11.81 -11.38 -5.89
C GLU A 77 10.58 -10.55 -5.49
N ASN A 78 10.78 -9.48 -4.71
CA ASN A 78 9.68 -8.64 -4.28
C ASN A 78 9.07 -7.81 -5.43
N MET A 79 9.86 -7.50 -6.46
CA MET A 79 9.33 -6.88 -7.69
C MET A 79 8.40 -7.84 -8.44
N GLU A 80 8.73 -9.13 -8.50
CA GLU A 80 7.84 -10.14 -9.07
C GLU A 80 6.58 -10.31 -8.20
N LYS A 81 6.69 -10.33 -6.87
CA LYS A 81 5.53 -10.36 -5.97
C LYS A 81 4.58 -9.18 -6.18
N LYS A 82 5.11 -7.97 -6.39
CA LYS A 82 4.31 -6.80 -6.79
C LYS A 82 3.58 -7.09 -8.11
N LYS A 83 4.30 -7.55 -9.13
CA LYS A 83 3.73 -7.84 -10.45
C LYS A 83 2.64 -8.89 -10.37
N GLU A 84 2.85 -9.96 -9.61
CA GLU A 84 1.88 -11.01 -9.34
C GLU A 84 0.61 -10.46 -8.66
N LEU A 85 0.76 -9.59 -7.65
CA LEU A 85 -0.39 -8.95 -6.98
C LEU A 85 -1.25 -8.13 -7.95
N TRP A 86 -0.62 -7.35 -8.84
CA TRP A 86 -1.35 -6.59 -9.86
C TRP A 86 -2.01 -7.49 -10.91
N GLN A 87 -1.35 -8.58 -11.31
CA GLN A 87 -1.92 -9.58 -12.20
C GLN A 87 -3.11 -10.31 -11.55
N TYR A 88 -3.01 -10.64 -10.27
CA TYR A 88 -4.09 -11.24 -9.49
C TYR A 88 -5.32 -10.34 -9.50
N LEU A 89 -5.15 -9.04 -9.19
CA LEU A 89 -6.24 -8.06 -9.27
C LEU A 89 -6.84 -7.96 -10.69
N ARG A 90 -5.99 -7.95 -11.73
CA ARG A 90 -6.44 -7.87 -13.12
C ARG A 90 -7.29 -9.08 -13.52
N LYS A 91 -6.91 -10.29 -13.08
CA LYS A 91 -7.66 -11.53 -13.30
C LYS A 91 -8.98 -11.54 -12.51
N LEU A 92 -8.95 -11.04 -11.28
CA LEU A 92 -10.11 -11.03 -10.39
C LEU A 92 -11.19 -10.01 -10.80
N ASN A 93 -10.79 -8.77 -11.08
CA ASN A 93 -11.72 -7.70 -11.43
C ASN A 93 -11.03 -6.63 -12.29
N LEU A 94 -11.26 -6.70 -13.61
CA LEU A 94 -10.65 -5.78 -14.57
C LEU A 94 -11.09 -4.31 -14.38
N ALA A 95 -12.34 -4.08 -14.02
CA ALA A 95 -12.85 -2.72 -13.80
C ALA A 95 -12.19 -2.06 -12.58
N LEU A 96 -12.04 -2.82 -11.48
CA LEU A 96 -11.33 -2.37 -10.30
C LEU A 96 -9.84 -2.20 -10.58
N TYR A 97 -9.21 -3.14 -11.31
CA TYR A 97 -7.83 -3.02 -11.77
C TYR A 97 -7.60 -1.70 -12.51
N LEU A 98 -8.41 -1.39 -13.53
CA LEU A 98 -8.29 -0.14 -14.28
C LEU A 98 -8.48 1.06 -13.36
N ARG A 99 -9.51 1.04 -12.51
CA ARG A 99 -9.78 2.14 -11.58
C ARG A 99 -8.63 2.40 -10.61
N LEU A 100 -8.00 1.36 -10.06
CA LEU A 100 -6.86 1.50 -9.15
C LEU A 100 -5.58 1.87 -9.91
N ARG A 101 -5.39 1.35 -11.12
CA ARG A 101 -4.25 1.64 -11.99
C ARG A 101 -4.21 3.11 -12.43
N TRP A 102 -5.37 3.69 -12.75
CA TRP A 102 -5.52 5.09 -13.17
C TRP A 102 -5.90 6.03 -12.01
N GLY A 103 -6.00 5.50 -10.79
CA GLY A 103 -6.28 6.27 -9.57
C GLY A 103 -5.19 7.26 -9.20
N PHE A 104 -5.46 8.06 -8.16
CA PHE A 104 -4.57 9.14 -7.70
C PHE A 104 -3.19 8.62 -7.30
N LEU A 105 -3.09 7.41 -6.74
CA LEU A 105 -1.82 6.78 -6.36
C LEU A 105 -1.26 5.83 -7.45
N GLY A 106 -2.11 5.41 -8.41
CA GLY A 106 -1.72 4.62 -9.58
C GLY A 106 -0.92 5.42 -10.61
N GLN A 107 -1.17 6.72 -10.73
CA GLN A 107 -0.33 7.62 -11.55
C GLN A 107 1.07 7.85 -10.93
N GLY A 108 1.21 7.75 -9.59
CA GLY A 108 2.48 7.97 -8.89
C GLY A 108 3.42 6.75 -8.80
N THR A 109 2.90 5.52 -8.85
CA THR A 109 3.66 4.30 -8.48
C THR A 109 3.96 3.33 -9.64
N ASN A 110 3.52 3.67 -10.84
CA ASN A 110 3.30 2.69 -11.89
C ASN A 110 3.68 3.18 -13.30
N LEU A 111 4.47 4.25 -13.39
CA LEU A 111 5.09 4.69 -14.65
C LEU A 111 6.27 3.75 -15.01
N PRO A 112 6.29 3.14 -16.21
CA PRO A 112 7.40 2.31 -16.66
C PRO A 112 8.67 3.14 -16.93
N GLY A 113 9.84 2.53 -16.66
CA GLY A 113 11.16 3.11 -16.99
C GLY A 113 11.94 3.71 -15.81
N LYS A 114 13.23 4.05 -16.06
CA LYS A 114 14.16 4.62 -15.05
C LYS A 114 13.66 5.93 -14.44
N SER A 115 12.80 6.67 -15.14
CA SER A 115 12.18 7.93 -14.69
C SER A 115 10.98 7.73 -13.75
N GLY A 116 10.22 6.64 -13.91
CA GLY A 116 9.08 6.29 -13.04
C GLY A 116 9.51 5.87 -11.63
N ARG A 117 10.73 5.34 -11.49
CA ARG A 117 11.36 5.02 -10.20
C ARG A 117 11.57 6.28 -9.35
N LYS A 118 11.97 7.42 -9.95
CA LYS A 118 12.11 8.71 -9.26
C LYS A 118 10.76 9.30 -8.82
N PHE A 119 9.70 9.12 -9.60
CA PHE A 119 8.36 9.61 -9.26
C PHE A 119 7.68 8.77 -8.17
N SER A 120 7.95 7.46 -8.13
CA SER A 120 7.51 6.58 -7.04
C SER A 120 8.13 7.01 -5.69
N ILE A 121 9.36 7.52 -5.71
CA ILE A 121 10.04 8.11 -4.54
C ILE A 121 9.42 9.47 -4.16
N ALA A 122 8.91 10.25 -5.12
CA ALA A 122 8.15 11.47 -4.82
C ALA A 122 6.77 11.18 -4.21
N GLY A 123 6.09 10.14 -4.69
CA GLY A 123 4.88 9.60 -4.07
C GLY A 123 5.14 9.07 -2.65
N TYR A 124 6.31 8.50 -2.41
CA TYR A 124 6.80 8.12 -1.08
C TYR A 124 6.96 9.33 -0.15
N LYS A 125 7.57 10.44 -0.58
CA LYS A 125 7.66 11.67 0.25
C LYS A 125 6.29 12.22 0.65
N ILE A 126 5.27 12.04 -0.21
CA ILE A 126 3.89 12.44 0.10
C ILE A 126 3.25 11.45 1.09
N THR A 127 3.47 10.15 0.94
CA THR A 127 2.97 9.14 1.90
C THR A 127 3.69 9.23 3.25
N GLN A 128 4.99 9.54 3.28
CA GLN A 128 5.76 9.84 4.49
C GLN A 128 5.15 11.03 5.26
N LYS A 129 4.74 12.08 4.54
CA LYS A 129 4.12 13.28 5.13
C LYS A 129 2.67 13.07 5.62
N PHE A 130 1.94 12.09 5.06
CA PHE A 130 0.55 11.78 5.43
C PHE A 130 0.41 10.68 6.50
N PHE A 131 1.35 9.72 6.55
CA PHE A 131 1.25 8.56 7.43
C PHE A 131 2.27 8.55 8.58
N GLY A 132 3.18 9.52 8.65
CA GLY A 132 4.11 9.65 9.79
C GLY A 132 5.15 8.54 9.87
N PHE A 133 5.57 7.99 8.72
CA PHE A 133 6.70 7.07 8.66
C PHE A 133 8.00 7.87 8.90
N ASN A 134 8.66 7.62 10.04
CA ASN A 134 10.04 8.06 10.28
C ASN A 134 11.00 7.20 9.47
#